data_AF-A0A7Y5NCH3-F1
#
_entry.id   AF-A0A7Y5NCH3-F1
#
_cell.length_a   1.000
_cell.length_b   1.000
_cell.length_c   1.000
_cell.angle_alpha   90.00
_cell.angle_beta   90.00
_cell.angle_gamma   90.00
#
_symmetry.space_group_name_H-M   'P 1'
#
loop_
_entity.id
_entity.type
_entity.pdbx_description
1 polymer ?
#
loop_
_entity_poly.entity_id
_entity_poly.type
_entity_poly.pdbx_seq_one_letter_code
_entity_poly.pdbx_strand_id
1 'polypeptide(L)'
;MSCCGKQRERFHRASGVHSKPTAPESAARTVRYTSVYFEYLGKTGMTVLGPVSGKRYRFDHSGAKVEVDLRDRASLAAISALRQVQGF
;
A
#
# COMPACT_ATOMS: atom_id res chain seq x y z
N MET A 1 -18.44 53.00 19.39
CA MET A 1 -18.61 52.38 18.07
C MET A 1 -17.24 51.95 17.57
N SER A 2 -17.08 50.66 17.21
CA SER A 2 -16.14 50.12 16.20
C SER A 2 -14.61 50.27 16.46
N CYS A 3 -13.71 49.29 16.26
CA CYS A 3 -13.78 47.89 15.85
C CYS A 3 -12.41 47.21 16.11
N CYS A 4 -12.45 45.90 16.35
CA CYS A 4 -11.38 44.92 16.56
C CYS A 4 -10.42 44.69 15.38
N GLY A 5 -9.23 44.13 15.70
CA GLY A 5 -8.61 43.05 14.90
C GLY A 5 -7.34 43.40 14.09
N LYS A 6 -6.15 43.32 14.71
CA LYS A 6 -4.86 43.20 13.98
C LYS A 6 -4.07 42.03 14.56
N GLN A 7 -4.33 40.84 14.03
CA GLN A 7 -3.71 39.58 14.41
C GLN A 7 -2.83 39.02 13.28
N ARG A 8 -1.67 38.48 13.70
CA ARG A 8 -1.11 37.17 13.27
C ARG A 8 -0.10 37.03 12.13
N GLU A 9 0.29 38.05 11.37
CA GLU A 9 1.17 37.80 10.21
C GLU A 9 2.69 37.72 10.52
N ARG A 10 3.13 37.90 11.77
CA ARG A 10 4.57 38.03 12.09
C ARG A 10 5.30 36.76 12.56
N PHE A 11 4.63 35.61 12.64
CA PHE A 11 5.25 34.39 13.22
C PHE A 11 5.65 33.29 12.21
N HIS A 12 5.60 33.53 10.90
CA HIS A 12 6.09 32.56 9.90
C HIS A 12 7.55 32.77 9.43
N ARG A 13 8.34 33.62 10.10
CA ARG A 13 9.78 33.78 9.79
C ARG A 13 10.65 32.97 10.75
N ALA A 14 10.56 31.66 10.65
CA ALA A 14 11.57 30.72 11.12
C ALA A 14 11.69 29.64 10.03
N SER A 15 12.69 29.69 9.16
CA SER A 15 14.04 29.14 9.36
C SER A 15 14.20 27.92 8.46
N GLY A 16 15.24 27.95 7.62
CA GLY A 16 15.73 26.75 6.92
C GLY A 16 15.32 26.63 5.46
N VAL A 17 15.86 27.50 4.60
CA VAL A 17 16.02 27.16 3.18
C VAL A 17 17.17 26.15 3.09
N HIS A 18 16.85 24.89 3.37
CA HIS A 18 17.67 23.76 3.00
C HIS A 18 17.43 23.54 1.51
N SER A 19 18.37 23.96 0.67
CA SER A 19 18.37 23.65 -0.76
C SER A 19 18.45 22.13 -0.93
N LYS A 20 17.30 21.47 -1.16
CA LYS A 20 17.29 20.09 -1.65
C LYS A 20 17.62 20.10 -3.14
N PRO A 21 18.56 19.25 -3.60
CA PRO A 21 18.96 19.22 -5.00
C PRO A 21 17.79 18.76 -5.86
N THR A 22 17.61 19.46 -6.98
CA THR A 22 16.74 19.13 -8.10
C THR A 22 17.15 17.77 -8.65
N ALA A 23 16.49 16.71 -8.19
CA ALA A 23 16.45 15.46 -8.95
C ALA A 23 15.46 15.66 -10.11
N PRO A 24 15.75 15.19 -11.33
CA PRO A 24 14.76 15.18 -12.39
C PRO A 24 13.62 14.28 -11.92
N GLU A 25 12.48 14.89 -11.64
CA GLU A 25 11.21 14.19 -11.49
C GLU A 25 10.83 13.66 -12.88
N SER A 26 11.54 12.61 -13.29
CA SER A 26 11.00 11.64 -14.22
C SER A 26 9.68 11.22 -13.60
N ALA A 27 8.59 11.71 -14.18
CA ALA A 27 7.25 11.22 -13.98
C ALA A 27 7.20 9.76 -14.41
N ALA A 28 7.86 8.90 -13.63
CA ALA A 28 7.59 7.48 -13.60
C ALA A 28 6.13 7.41 -13.21
N ARG A 29 5.27 7.18 -14.21
CA ARG A 29 3.87 6.81 -14.00
C ARG A 29 3.90 5.78 -12.87
N THR A 30 3.51 6.22 -11.68
CA THR A 30 3.49 5.31 -10.53
C THR A 30 2.37 4.35 -10.87
N VAL A 31 2.73 3.22 -11.47
CA VAL A 31 1.82 2.12 -11.71
C VAL A 31 1.39 1.72 -10.31
N ARG A 32 0.20 2.19 -9.92
CA ARG A 32 -0.42 1.83 -8.65
C ARG A 32 -0.86 0.38 -8.83
N TYR A 33 0.02 -0.57 -8.54
CA TYR A 33 -0.37 -1.97 -8.45
C TYR A 33 -1.49 -2.06 -7.42
N THR A 34 -2.71 -2.35 -7.88
CA THR A 34 -3.89 -2.51 -7.03
C THR A 34 -3.96 -3.91 -6.42
N SER A 35 -3.11 -4.82 -6.89
CA SER A 35 -3.08 -6.22 -6.53
C SER A 35 -1.65 -6.76 -6.43
N VAL A 36 -1.53 -7.88 -5.73
CA VAL A 36 -0.30 -8.68 -5.54
C VAL A 36 -0.66 -10.15 -5.69
N TYR A 37 0.29 -10.97 -6.10
CA TYR A 37 0.03 -12.41 -6.22
C TYR A 37 0.59 -13.14 -5.00
N PHE A 38 -0.14 -14.16 -4.57
CA PHE A 38 0.34 -15.11 -3.57
C PHE A 38 0.32 -16.51 -4.14
N GLU A 39 1.38 -17.25 -3.87
CA GLU A 39 1.52 -18.68 -4.14
C GLU A 39 1.24 -19.46 -2.86
N TYR A 40 0.41 -20.50 -2.96
CA TYR A 40 0.15 -21.39 -1.85
C TYR A 40 1.18 -22.52 -1.80
N LEU A 41 1.78 -22.72 -0.63
CA LEU A 41 2.85 -23.70 -0.39
C LEU A 41 2.39 -24.94 0.40
N GLY A 42 1.11 -25.00 0.77
CA GLY A 42 0.58 -26.14 1.51
C GLY A 42 0.21 -27.33 0.61
N LYS A 43 -0.15 -28.46 1.23
CA LYS A 43 -0.39 -29.74 0.53
C LYS A 43 -1.83 -29.94 0.06
N THR A 44 -2.78 -29.12 0.49
CA THR A 44 -4.22 -29.28 0.25
C THR A 44 -4.83 -28.07 -0.46
N GLY A 45 -6.15 -27.94 -0.53
CA GLY A 45 -6.79 -26.67 -0.85
C GLY A 45 -6.82 -25.74 0.37
N MET A 46 -6.81 -24.43 0.15
CA MET A 46 -7.02 -23.41 1.20
C MET A 46 -7.89 -22.28 0.68
N THR A 47 -8.80 -21.75 1.51
CA THR A 47 -9.54 -20.53 1.20
C THR A 47 -9.29 -19.50 2.29
N VAL A 48 -8.97 -18.27 1.89
CA VAL A 48 -8.70 -17.14 2.79
C VAL A 48 -9.69 -16.03 2.50
N LEU A 49 -10.28 -15.46 3.56
CA LEU A 49 -11.09 -14.26 3.48
C LEU A 49 -10.18 -13.04 3.68
N GLY A 50 -10.18 -12.12 2.72
CA GLY A 50 -9.53 -10.82 2.84
C GLY A 50 -10.27 -9.97 3.87
N PRO A 51 -9.65 -9.59 5.00
CA PRO A 51 -10.34 -8.87 6.07
C PRO A 51 -10.67 -7.42 5.71
N VAL A 52 -9.95 -6.82 4.75
CA VAL A 52 -10.15 -5.44 4.32
C VAL A 52 -11.06 -5.38 3.09
N SER A 53 -10.82 -6.22 2.08
CA SER A 53 -11.65 -6.20 0.86
C SER A 53 -12.91 -7.07 0.94
N GLY A 54 -12.98 -8.01 1.89
CA GLY A 54 -14.05 -9.01 1.98
C GLY A 54 -13.99 -10.09 0.90
N LYS A 55 -12.97 -10.09 0.02
CA LYS A 55 -12.83 -11.08 -1.07
C LYS A 55 -12.44 -12.45 -0.52
N ARG A 56 -12.92 -13.50 -1.19
CA ARG A 56 -12.49 -14.89 -0.93
C ARG A 56 -11.41 -15.27 -1.92
N TYR A 57 -10.24 -15.62 -1.42
CA TYR A 57 -9.11 -16.12 -2.19
C TYR A 57 -9.03 -17.63 -2.02
N ARG A 58 -9.22 -18.37 -3.10
CA ARG A 58 -9.21 -19.83 -3.10
C ARG A 58 -7.96 -20.35 -3.80
N PHE A 59 -7.20 -21.15 -3.09
CA PHE A 59 -6.01 -21.86 -3.54
C PHE A 59 -6.38 -23.34 -3.67
N ASP A 60 -6.48 -23.86 -4.89
CA ASP A 60 -6.99 -25.22 -5.14
C ASP A 60 -5.94 -26.31 -4.90
N HIS A 61 -4.65 -25.99 -5.03
CA HIS A 61 -3.56 -26.94 -4.92
C HIS A 61 -2.23 -26.25 -4.51
N SER A 62 -1.23 -27.05 -4.13
CA SER A 62 0.15 -26.58 -3.94
C SER A 62 0.67 -25.88 -5.19
N GLY A 63 1.27 -24.72 -5.05
CA GLY A 63 1.75 -23.87 -6.14
C GLY A 63 0.66 -23.02 -6.81
N ALA A 64 -0.60 -23.11 -6.38
CA ALA A 64 -1.66 -22.25 -6.90
C ALA A 64 -1.33 -20.78 -6.62
N LYS A 65 -1.43 -19.94 -7.67
CA LYS A 65 -1.19 -18.51 -7.59
C LYS A 65 -2.51 -17.77 -7.70
N VAL A 66 -2.79 -16.89 -6.74
CA VAL A 66 -4.03 -16.12 -6.69
C VAL A 66 -3.70 -14.64 -6.62
N GLU A 67 -4.43 -13.85 -7.42
CA GLU A 67 -4.39 -12.40 -7.35
C GLU A 67 -5.14 -11.92 -6.09
N VAL A 68 -4.46 -11.15 -5.27
CA VAL A 68 -4.90 -10.66 -3.97
C VAL A 68 -4.92 -9.14 -4.00
N ASP A 69 -5.90 -8.54 -3.35
CA ASP A 69 -6.00 -7.09 -3.22
C ASP A 69 -4.82 -6.57 -2.38
N LEU A 70 -4.18 -5.48 -2.82
CA LEU A 70 -3.02 -4.92 -2.11
C LEU A 70 -3.36 -4.60 -0.64
N ARG A 71 -4.63 -4.26 -0.35
CA ARG A 71 -5.11 -3.95 1.00
C ARG A 71 -5.08 -5.15 1.94
N ASP A 72 -5.29 -6.36 1.43
CA ASP A 72 -5.28 -7.61 2.21
C ASP A 72 -3.89 -8.25 2.31
N ARG A 73 -2.90 -7.69 1.59
CA ARG A 73 -1.53 -8.20 1.54
C ARG A 73 -0.95 -8.51 2.91
N ALA A 74 -1.08 -7.59 3.86
CA ALA A 74 -0.48 -7.73 5.18
C ALA A 74 -1.04 -8.95 5.94
N SER A 75 -2.35 -9.18 5.82
CA SER A 75 -3.02 -10.31 6.44
C SER A 75 -2.66 -11.63 5.78
N LEU A 76 -2.57 -11.67 4.44
CA LEU A 76 -2.17 -12.88 3.73
C LEU A 76 -0.67 -13.19 3.87
N ALA A 77 0.18 -12.17 4.01
CA ALA A 77 1.61 -12.34 4.27
C ALA A 77 1.92 -12.93 5.65
N ALA A 78 0.99 -12.81 6.61
CA ALA A 78 1.13 -13.44 7.93
C ALA A 78 0.87 -14.96 7.90
N ILE A 79 0.29 -15.50 6.82
CA ILE A 79 0.00 -16.92 6.68
C ILE A 79 1.25 -17.63 6.19
N SER A 80 1.86 -18.49 7.02
CA SER A 80 3.11 -19.18 6.70
C SER A 80 3.03 -20.11 5.48
N ALA A 81 1.83 -20.56 5.12
CA ALA A 81 1.58 -21.37 3.93
C ALA A 81 1.44 -20.54 2.64
N LEU A 82 1.57 -19.21 2.70
CA LEU A 82 1.49 -18.32 1.54
C LEU A 82 2.82 -17.61 1.32
N ARG A 83 3.22 -17.50 0.05
CA ARG A 83 4.38 -16.71 -0.38
C ARG A 83 3.94 -15.65 -1.36
N GLN A 84 4.23 -14.39 -1.08
CA GLN A 84 4.03 -13.33 -2.05
C GLN A 84 4.98 -13.54 -3.24
N VAL A 85 4.45 -13.49 -4.46
CA VAL A 85 5.20 -13.59 -5.70
C VAL A 85 4.93 -12.36 -6.57
N GLN A 86 5.90 -11.99 -7.39
CA GLN A 86 5.72 -10.91 -8.35
C GLN A 86 4.72 -11.39 -9.43
N GLY A 87 3.73 -10.55 -9.73
CA GLY A 87 2.82 -10.80 -10.84
C GLY A 87 3.58 -10.83 -12.17
N PHE A 88 3.01 -11.52 -13.15
CA PHE A 88 3.56 -11.57 -14.50
C PHE A 88 3.42 -10.24 -15.23
#